data_AF-A0AAW8VGF5-F1
#
_entry.id   AF-A0AAW8VGF5-F1
#
_cell.length_a   1.000
_cell.length_b   1.000
_cell.length_c   1.000
_cell.angle_alpha   90.00
_cell.angle_beta   90.00
_cell.angle_gamma   90.00
#
_symmetry.space_group_name_H-M   'P 1'
#
loop_
_entity.id
_entity.type
_entity.pdbx_description
1 polymer ?
#
loop_
_entity_poly.entity_id
_entity_poly.type
_entity_poly.pdbx_seq_one_letter_code
_entity_poly.pdbx_strand_id
1 'polypeptide(L)'
;MKNIALFPYFISVFFMMCASYYLSFTWKINAIVWFLLASIMSIIFYSHNKKEFRITKKEQSILVLWSICSLYIALSPGFNLGNLLRNLLIWLSGVVLICMSLKLKMKFLGFVSRGTSFILCFSLIGWGIYHMGIPLPNKIVTDYDDGYHILSDYFFFLINENSQFDFYQRFTSLFIEPGQMASICVILLFSNIFLKGKIFDIIILTISLICSFSLAGWMVTAIGFFLMLIMKSQSKVILLFFFIFILGLFLTIKYVSEDSLVGKLIIERLVFDEEKGFAGNNRTGEDFEYNFEKYIQSKKCILGLDGELHEGNNWTTGNSGYKVTIVYFGFVGLLIMLLLLFKIFIINRSSYGFVLFCCYLLLGAIRNFWLNPYWLFILICAIPLIQQQNKLQSSNLVRK
;
A
#
# COMPACT_ATOMS: atom_id res chain seq x y z
N MET A 1 -34.71 5.92 -4.98
CA MET A 1 -34.38 4.52 -5.28
C MET A 1 -33.04 4.17 -4.66
N LYS A 2 -32.96 3.14 -3.79
CA LYS A 2 -31.68 2.61 -3.33
C LYS A 2 -30.93 2.07 -4.54
N ASN A 3 -29.65 2.41 -4.66
CA ASN A 3 -28.84 2.02 -5.80
C ASN A 3 -28.43 0.54 -5.64
N ILE A 4 -29.27 -0.38 -6.13
CA ILE A 4 -29.15 -1.83 -5.89
C ILE A 4 -27.78 -2.36 -6.36
N ALA A 5 -27.20 -1.80 -7.42
CA ALA A 5 -25.90 -2.19 -7.94
C ALA A 5 -24.69 -1.67 -7.14
N LEU A 6 -24.87 -0.69 -6.25
CA LEU A 6 -23.76 -0.02 -5.56
C LEU A 6 -23.03 -0.93 -4.58
N PHE A 7 -23.77 -1.62 -3.72
CA PHE A 7 -23.19 -2.45 -2.67
C PHE A 7 -22.48 -3.71 -3.23
N PRO A 8 -23.08 -4.46 -4.18
CA PRO A 8 -22.37 -5.55 -4.85
C PRO A 8 -21.10 -5.09 -5.57
N TYR A 9 -21.12 -3.92 -6.21
CA TYR A 9 -19.94 -3.32 -6.82
C TYR A 9 -18.84 -3.04 -5.79
N PHE A 10 -19.16 -2.36 -4.68
CA PHE A 10 -18.19 -2.06 -3.62
C PHE A 10 -17.55 -3.32 -3.04
N ILE A 11 -18.36 -4.36 -2.77
CA ILE A 11 -17.85 -5.66 -2.31
C ILE A 11 -16.89 -6.24 -3.34
N SER A 12 -17.32 -6.38 -4.60
CA SER A 12 -16.52 -7.04 -5.64
C SER A 12 -15.15 -6.36 -5.85
N VAL A 13 -15.11 -5.03 -5.89
CA VAL A 13 -13.86 -4.27 -6.03
C VAL A 13 -13.00 -4.39 -4.78
N PHE A 14 -13.60 -4.37 -3.58
CA PHE A 14 -12.85 -4.57 -2.33
C PHE A 14 -12.22 -5.95 -2.26
N PHE A 15 -12.93 -7.02 -2.66
CA PHE A 15 -12.36 -8.36 -2.75
C PHE A 15 -11.24 -8.46 -3.79
N MET A 16 -11.38 -7.80 -4.94
CA MET A 16 -10.28 -7.67 -5.90
C MET A 16 -9.07 -6.97 -5.27
N MET A 17 -9.26 -5.89 -4.51
CA MET A 17 -8.17 -5.21 -3.81
C MET A 17 -7.47 -6.18 -2.85
N CYS A 18 -8.23 -6.88 -2.00
CA CYS A 18 -7.70 -7.88 -1.07
C CYS A 18 -6.96 -9.02 -1.79
N ALA A 19 -7.50 -9.53 -2.90
CA ALA A 19 -6.86 -10.58 -3.70
C ALA A 19 -5.57 -10.09 -4.39
N SER A 20 -5.56 -8.82 -4.84
CA SER A 20 -4.37 -8.21 -5.46
C SER A 20 -3.21 -8.02 -4.47
N TYR A 21 -3.51 -8.00 -3.18
CA TYR A 21 -2.54 -7.91 -2.09
C TYR A 21 -2.41 -9.25 -1.35
N TYR A 22 -3.00 -10.31 -1.91
CA TYR A 22 -2.89 -11.70 -1.49
C TYR A 22 -3.20 -11.92 0.00
N LEU A 23 -4.31 -11.35 0.49
CA LEU A 23 -4.79 -11.61 1.87
C LEU A 23 -5.27 -13.06 2.02
N SER A 24 -5.08 -13.66 3.19
CA SER A 24 -5.26 -15.13 3.36
C SER A 24 -6.62 -15.70 2.96
N PHE A 25 -7.70 -14.98 3.25
CA PHE A 25 -9.05 -15.43 2.88
C PHE A 25 -9.29 -15.46 1.35
N THR A 26 -8.37 -14.91 0.54
CA THR A 26 -8.46 -14.94 -0.93
C THR A 26 -7.71 -16.11 -1.55
N TRP A 27 -6.81 -16.79 -0.81
CA TRP A 27 -5.86 -17.76 -1.37
C TRP A 27 -6.52 -18.98 -2.04
N LYS A 28 -7.67 -19.44 -1.53
CA LYS A 28 -8.36 -20.62 -2.06
C LYS A 28 -8.96 -20.41 -3.46
N ILE A 29 -9.08 -19.16 -3.90
CA ILE A 29 -9.70 -18.82 -5.19
C ILE A 29 -8.67 -18.06 -6.02
N ASN A 30 -8.45 -18.50 -7.26
CA ASN A 30 -7.54 -17.83 -8.17
C ASN A 30 -7.88 -16.33 -8.29
N ALA A 31 -6.88 -15.46 -8.14
CA ALA A 31 -7.02 -14.00 -8.18
C ALA A 31 -7.79 -13.49 -9.41
N ILE A 32 -7.68 -14.17 -10.57
CA ILE A 32 -8.37 -13.79 -11.79
C ILE A 32 -9.90 -13.80 -11.65
N VAL A 33 -10.45 -14.69 -10.81
CA VAL A 33 -11.89 -14.79 -10.55
C VAL A 33 -12.38 -13.53 -9.85
N TRP A 34 -11.64 -13.06 -8.84
CA TRP A 34 -11.95 -11.82 -8.14
C TRP A 34 -11.89 -10.60 -9.08
N PHE A 35 -10.91 -10.59 -9.99
CA PHE A 35 -10.75 -9.50 -10.97
C PHE A 35 -11.89 -9.50 -12.01
N LEU A 36 -12.32 -10.69 -12.44
CA LEU A 36 -13.44 -10.85 -13.35
C LEU A 36 -14.74 -10.38 -12.72
N LEU A 37 -15.04 -10.83 -11.49
CA LEU A 37 -16.22 -10.41 -10.74
C LEU A 37 -16.26 -8.90 -10.53
N ALA A 38 -15.14 -8.29 -10.12
CA ALA A 38 -15.03 -6.85 -9.97
C ALA A 38 -15.29 -6.11 -11.30
N SER A 39 -14.78 -6.61 -12.42
CA SER A 39 -14.95 -6.00 -13.74
C SER A 39 -16.40 -6.09 -14.24
N ILE A 40 -17.03 -7.26 -14.10
CA ILE A 40 -18.44 -7.46 -14.46
C ILE A 40 -19.31 -6.51 -13.62
N MET A 41 -19.08 -6.48 -12.31
CA MET A 41 -19.83 -5.59 -11.41
C MET A 41 -19.56 -4.11 -11.70
N SER A 42 -18.35 -3.74 -12.14
CA SER A 42 -18.01 -2.39 -12.57
C SER A 42 -18.85 -1.98 -13.79
N ILE A 43 -18.99 -2.86 -14.79
CA ILE A 43 -19.80 -2.62 -15.99
C ILE A 43 -21.29 -2.50 -15.63
N ILE A 44 -21.81 -3.41 -14.81
CA ILE A 44 -23.20 -3.37 -14.34
C ILE A 44 -23.46 -2.09 -13.54
N PHE A 45 -22.55 -1.71 -12.65
CA PHE A 45 -22.69 -0.51 -11.85
C PHE A 45 -22.70 0.75 -12.72
N TYR A 46 -21.79 0.84 -13.71
CA TYR A 46 -21.76 1.91 -14.68
C TYR A 46 -23.07 2.00 -15.48
N SER A 47 -23.57 0.88 -16.01
CA SER A 47 -24.75 0.86 -16.86
C SER A 47 -26.01 1.37 -16.15
N HIS A 48 -26.16 1.05 -14.86
CA HIS A 48 -27.30 1.48 -14.05
C HIS A 48 -27.17 2.91 -13.50
N ASN A 49 -25.96 3.48 -13.48
CA ASN A 49 -25.67 4.74 -12.79
C ASN A 49 -25.01 5.80 -13.67
N LYS A 50 -25.20 5.75 -14.99
CA LYS A 50 -24.56 6.65 -15.96
C LYS A 50 -24.52 8.14 -15.55
N LYS A 51 -25.57 8.64 -14.89
CA LYS A 51 -25.66 10.05 -14.41
C LYS A 51 -24.62 10.44 -13.35
N GLU A 52 -24.13 9.46 -12.60
CA GLU A 52 -23.10 9.64 -11.56
C GLU A 52 -21.68 9.60 -12.13
N PHE A 53 -21.52 9.37 -13.44
CA PHE A 53 -20.24 9.37 -14.12
C PHE A 53 -20.11 10.63 -14.97
N ARG A 54 -19.00 11.34 -14.79
CA ARG A 54 -18.67 12.51 -15.60
C ARG A 54 -17.20 12.44 -15.97
N ILE A 55 -16.94 12.51 -17.28
CA ILE A 55 -15.59 12.49 -17.83
C ILE A 55 -15.26 13.93 -18.22
N THR A 56 -14.43 14.60 -17.42
CA THR A 56 -13.85 15.89 -17.80
C THR A 56 -12.48 15.67 -18.45
N LYS A 57 -11.88 16.74 -19.01
CA LYS A 57 -10.49 16.69 -19.53
C LYS A 57 -9.49 16.18 -18.48
N LYS A 58 -9.76 16.39 -17.19
CA LYS A 58 -8.93 15.87 -16.09
C LYS A 58 -8.97 14.35 -16.03
N GLU A 59 -10.16 13.76 -15.93
CA GLU A 59 -10.32 12.30 -15.91
C GLU A 59 -9.80 11.66 -17.19
N GLN A 60 -10.06 12.24 -18.37
CA GLN A 60 -9.53 11.75 -19.66
C GLN A 60 -8.00 11.62 -19.63
N SER A 61 -7.30 12.63 -19.10
CA SER A 61 -5.84 12.59 -19.02
C SER A 61 -5.31 11.51 -18.08
N ILE A 62 -6.02 11.20 -16.99
CA ILE A 62 -5.67 10.06 -16.12
C ILE A 62 -5.95 8.74 -16.86
N LEU A 63 -7.09 8.63 -17.54
CA LEU A 63 -7.47 7.41 -18.27
C LEU A 63 -6.47 7.06 -19.37
N VAL A 64 -5.96 8.05 -20.11
CA VAL A 64 -4.94 7.82 -21.14
C VAL A 64 -3.66 7.28 -20.50
N LEU A 65 -3.15 7.93 -19.46
CA LEU A 65 -1.94 7.46 -18.77
C LEU A 65 -2.14 6.10 -18.11
N TRP A 66 -3.32 5.84 -17.52
CA TRP A 66 -3.67 4.55 -16.96
C TRP A 66 -3.68 3.46 -18.03
N SER A 67 -4.24 3.75 -19.21
CA SER A 67 -4.26 2.82 -20.33
C SER A 67 -2.85 2.52 -20.85
N ILE A 68 -2.02 3.54 -21.03
CA ILE A 68 -0.60 3.37 -21.42
C ILE A 68 0.13 2.52 -20.38
N CYS A 69 -0.05 2.82 -19.10
CA CYS A 69 0.61 2.13 -18.01
C CYS A 69 0.17 0.67 -17.88
N SER A 70 -1.14 0.40 -17.94
CA SER A 70 -1.69 -0.96 -17.92
C SER A 70 -1.24 -1.79 -19.12
N LEU A 71 -1.18 -1.19 -20.32
CA LEU A 71 -0.67 -1.86 -21.52
C LEU A 71 0.82 -2.17 -21.40
N TYR A 72 1.63 -1.21 -20.94
CA TYR A 72 3.05 -1.43 -20.74
C TYR A 72 3.33 -2.59 -19.79
N ILE A 73 2.67 -2.60 -18.62
CA ILE A 73 2.84 -3.67 -17.62
C ILE A 73 2.33 -5.02 -18.11
N ALA A 74 1.27 -5.03 -18.92
CA ALA A 74 0.74 -6.26 -19.50
C ALA A 74 1.70 -6.91 -20.50
N LEU A 75 2.49 -6.09 -21.22
CA LEU A 75 3.38 -6.53 -22.29
C LEU A 75 4.83 -6.73 -21.85
N SER A 76 5.27 -6.04 -20.79
CA SER A 76 6.66 -6.05 -20.30
C SER A 76 7.21 -7.44 -19.93
N PRO A 77 6.43 -8.37 -19.34
CA PRO A 77 6.93 -9.73 -19.07
C PRO A 77 7.05 -10.63 -20.32
N GLY A 78 6.92 -10.06 -21.53
CA GLY A 78 6.61 -10.79 -22.75
C GLY A 78 5.10 -11.01 -22.94
N PHE A 79 4.70 -11.39 -24.15
CA PHE A 79 3.28 -11.60 -24.47
C PHE A 79 2.73 -12.82 -23.71
N ASN A 80 1.90 -12.56 -22.70
CA ASN A 80 1.19 -13.57 -21.93
C ASN A 80 -0.30 -13.21 -21.81
N LEU A 81 -1.16 -14.06 -22.36
CA LEU A 81 -2.61 -13.81 -22.40
C LEU A 81 -3.23 -13.67 -21.00
N GLY A 82 -2.74 -14.43 -20.01
CA GLY A 82 -3.19 -14.34 -18.63
C GLY A 82 -2.83 -13.00 -18.00
N ASN A 83 -1.60 -12.50 -18.21
CA ASN A 83 -1.18 -11.18 -17.75
C ASN A 83 -1.96 -10.06 -18.45
N LEU A 84 -2.18 -10.18 -19.75
CA LEU A 84 -3.01 -9.23 -20.51
C LEU A 84 -4.43 -9.17 -19.96
N LEU A 85 -5.07 -10.33 -19.76
CA LEU A 85 -6.42 -10.43 -19.21
C LEU A 85 -6.49 -9.84 -17.80
N ARG A 86 -5.55 -10.22 -16.91
CA ARG A 86 -5.47 -9.68 -15.55
C ARG A 86 -5.41 -8.16 -15.54
N ASN A 87 -4.52 -7.58 -16.33
CA ASN A 87 -4.35 -6.13 -16.40
C ASN A 87 -5.57 -5.43 -17.04
N LEU A 88 -6.21 -6.04 -18.04
CA LEU A 88 -7.45 -5.53 -18.64
C LEU A 88 -8.59 -5.47 -17.61
N LEU A 89 -8.75 -6.50 -16.79
CA LEU A 89 -9.80 -6.56 -15.75
C LEU A 89 -9.57 -5.49 -14.66
N ILE A 90 -8.33 -5.35 -14.19
CA ILE A 90 -7.95 -4.29 -13.26
C ILE A 90 -8.18 -2.91 -13.90
N TRP A 91 -7.82 -2.75 -15.18
CA TRP A 91 -8.02 -1.51 -15.92
C TRP A 91 -9.50 -1.12 -15.97
N LEU A 92 -10.39 -2.03 -16.36
CA LEU A 92 -11.84 -1.81 -16.43
C LEU A 92 -12.42 -1.31 -15.10
N SER A 93 -12.03 -1.95 -14.00
CA SER A 93 -12.46 -1.53 -12.66
C SER A 93 -11.92 -0.15 -12.29
N GLY A 94 -10.66 0.13 -12.65
CA GLY A 94 -10.02 1.44 -12.46
C GLY A 94 -10.71 2.56 -13.25
N VAL A 95 -11.16 2.30 -14.49
CA VAL A 95 -11.89 3.28 -15.32
C VAL A 95 -13.16 3.75 -14.62
N VAL A 96 -13.93 2.83 -14.04
CA VAL A 96 -15.16 3.16 -13.30
C VAL A 96 -14.84 4.00 -12.05
N LEU A 97 -13.78 3.66 -11.33
CA LEU A 97 -13.30 4.45 -10.18
C LEU A 97 -12.81 5.85 -10.56
N ILE A 98 -12.10 6.01 -11.67
CA ILE A 98 -11.63 7.32 -12.12
C ILE A 98 -12.82 8.22 -12.46
N CYS A 99 -13.81 7.69 -13.18
CA CYS A 99 -14.94 8.43 -13.75
C CYS A 99 -16.11 8.70 -12.79
N MET A 100 -16.19 8.00 -11.66
CA MET A 100 -17.31 8.17 -10.72
C MET A 100 -17.28 9.53 -10.00
N SER A 101 -18.47 10.02 -9.60
CA SER A 101 -18.62 11.26 -8.85
C SER A 101 -17.85 11.24 -7.51
N LEU A 102 -17.41 12.42 -7.04
CA LEU A 102 -16.74 12.57 -5.74
C LEU A 102 -17.58 11.98 -4.60
N LYS A 103 -18.91 12.12 -4.67
CA LYS A 103 -19.84 11.52 -3.69
C LYS A 103 -19.71 10.00 -3.63
N LEU A 104 -19.60 9.34 -4.78
CA LEU A 104 -19.39 7.90 -4.84
C LEU A 104 -17.98 7.49 -4.41
N LYS A 105 -16.93 8.24 -4.81
CA LYS A 105 -15.55 8.03 -4.33
C LYS A 105 -15.48 8.06 -2.81
N MET A 106 -16.16 9.02 -2.17
CA MET A 106 -16.19 9.14 -0.70
C MET A 106 -16.88 7.94 -0.05
N LYS A 107 -17.99 7.47 -0.62
CA LYS A 107 -18.68 6.26 -0.12
C LYS A 107 -17.82 5.00 -0.31
N PHE A 108 -17.15 4.87 -1.45
CA PHE A 108 -16.29 3.73 -1.75
C PHE A 108 -15.08 3.71 -0.80
N LEU A 109 -14.38 4.85 -0.66
CA LEU A 109 -13.24 4.95 0.24
C LEU A 109 -13.62 4.71 1.71
N GLY A 110 -14.78 5.21 2.14
CA GLY A 110 -15.33 4.91 3.45
C GLY A 110 -15.68 3.42 3.63
N PHE A 111 -16.18 2.75 2.58
CA PHE A 111 -16.43 1.31 2.59
C PHE A 111 -15.12 0.52 2.68
N VAL A 112 -14.11 0.84 1.86
CA VAL A 112 -12.79 0.21 1.90
C VAL A 112 -12.17 0.38 3.29
N SER A 113 -12.11 1.61 3.81
CA SER A 113 -11.54 1.85 5.13
C SER A 113 -12.26 1.08 6.23
N ARG A 114 -13.60 1.06 6.21
CA ARG A 114 -14.41 0.33 7.18
C ARG A 114 -14.18 -1.17 7.09
N GLY A 115 -14.13 -1.72 5.88
CA GLY A 115 -13.86 -3.13 5.62
C GLY A 115 -12.48 -3.54 6.14
N THR A 116 -11.43 -2.77 5.81
CA THR A 116 -10.08 -2.99 6.32
C THR A 116 -10.04 -2.89 7.84
N SER A 117 -10.64 -1.87 8.45
CA SER A 117 -10.69 -1.72 9.91
C SER A 117 -11.45 -2.86 10.60
N PHE A 118 -12.52 -3.39 10.01
CA PHE A 118 -13.18 -4.57 10.57
C PHE A 118 -12.29 -5.81 10.53
N ILE A 119 -11.65 -6.08 9.39
CA ILE A 119 -10.69 -7.20 9.27
C ILE A 119 -9.63 -7.08 10.36
N LEU A 120 -8.98 -5.92 10.47
CA LEU A 120 -7.94 -5.66 11.46
C LEU A 120 -8.44 -5.78 12.91
N CYS A 121 -9.66 -5.31 13.20
CA CYS A 121 -10.24 -5.40 14.54
C CYS A 121 -10.41 -6.85 14.98
N PHE A 122 -11.01 -7.71 14.15
CA PHE A 122 -11.16 -9.14 14.45
C PHE A 122 -9.80 -9.84 14.53
N SER A 123 -8.86 -9.48 13.65
CA SER A 123 -7.49 -9.97 13.73
C SER A 123 -6.79 -9.60 15.03
N LEU A 124 -6.91 -8.35 15.49
CA LEU A 124 -6.31 -7.88 16.75
C LEU A 124 -6.86 -8.64 17.95
N ILE A 125 -8.18 -8.90 17.98
CA ILE A 125 -8.81 -9.69 19.04
C ILE A 125 -8.25 -11.11 19.04
N GLY A 126 -8.22 -11.78 17.88
CA GLY A 126 -7.68 -13.15 17.76
C GLY A 126 -6.21 -13.24 18.14
N TRP A 127 -5.41 -12.29 17.66
CA TRP A 127 -3.98 -12.19 17.97
C TRP A 127 -3.73 -11.91 19.46
N GLY A 128 -4.56 -11.07 20.09
CA GLY A 128 -4.53 -10.85 21.54
C GLY A 128 -4.84 -12.12 22.35
N ILE A 129 -5.88 -12.85 21.97
CA ILE A 129 -6.26 -14.15 22.59
C ILE A 129 -5.11 -15.16 22.46
N TYR A 130 -4.47 -15.23 21.29
CA TYR A 130 -3.30 -16.07 21.06
C TYR A 130 -2.17 -15.74 22.05
N HIS A 131 -1.84 -14.46 22.23
CA HIS A 131 -0.80 -14.03 23.18
C HIS A 131 -1.17 -14.24 24.65
N MET A 132 -2.46 -14.45 24.98
CA MET A 132 -2.89 -14.89 26.31
C MET A 132 -2.65 -16.39 26.56
N GLY A 133 -2.09 -17.13 25.58
CA GLY A 133 -1.81 -18.56 25.69
C GLY A 133 -3.02 -19.45 25.44
N ILE A 134 -4.13 -18.90 24.91
CA ILE A 134 -5.33 -19.67 24.59
C ILE A 134 -5.09 -20.42 23.27
N PRO A 135 -5.20 -21.76 23.25
CA PRO A 135 -4.99 -22.52 22.03
C PRO A 135 -6.12 -22.22 21.04
N LEU A 136 -5.74 -21.75 19.85
CA LEU A 136 -6.65 -21.45 18.75
C LEU A 136 -6.44 -22.45 17.61
N PRO A 137 -7.50 -22.87 16.91
CA PRO A 137 -7.36 -23.74 15.74
C PRO A 137 -6.60 -23.00 14.64
N ASN A 138 -5.61 -23.67 14.07
CA ASN A 138 -4.83 -23.15 12.96
C ASN A 138 -4.66 -24.20 11.85
N LYS A 139 -4.23 -23.72 10.69
CA LYS A 139 -3.71 -24.56 9.62
C LYS A 139 -2.33 -24.04 9.24
N ILE A 140 -1.33 -24.91 9.25
CA ILE A 140 -0.02 -24.58 8.69
C ILE A 140 -0.15 -24.54 7.17
N VAL A 141 0.31 -23.44 6.58
CA VAL A 141 0.33 -23.18 5.14
C VAL A 141 1.78 -23.04 4.71
N THR A 142 2.21 -23.98 3.88
CA THR A 142 3.56 -24.07 3.29
C THR A 142 3.55 -23.81 1.78
N ASP A 143 2.39 -23.52 1.18
CA ASP A 143 2.19 -23.42 -0.29
C ASP A 143 2.75 -22.12 -0.91
N TYR A 144 3.71 -21.45 -0.27
CA TYR A 144 4.42 -20.37 -0.92
C TYR A 144 5.60 -20.91 -1.74
N ASP A 145 5.52 -20.68 -3.05
CA ASP A 145 6.59 -20.94 -4.03
C ASP A 145 7.89 -20.12 -3.76
N ASP A 146 7.94 -19.31 -2.70
CA ASP A 146 9.13 -18.55 -2.31
C ASP A 146 10.06 -19.30 -1.34
N GLY A 147 9.62 -20.43 -0.76
CA GLY A 147 10.38 -21.20 0.22
C GLY A 147 10.76 -20.43 1.49
N TYR A 148 10.22 -19.22 1.68
CA TYR A 148 10.65 -18.25 2.70
C TYR A 148 9.63 -18.12 3.83
N HIS A 149 8.34 -18.24 3.51
CA HIS A 149 7.25 -18.06 4.47
C HIS A 149 6.56 -19.39 4.83
N ILE A 150 6.78 -19.86 6.07
CA ILE A 150 5.96 -20.90 6.69
C ILE A 150 4.96 -20.18 7.60
N LEU A 151 3.68 -20.20 7.25
CA LEU A 151 2.65 -19.42 7.92
C LEU A 151 1.63 -20.32 8.60
N SER A 152 1.32 -20.04 9.86
CA SER A 152 0.14 -20.58 10.53
C SER A 152 -1.04 -19.65 10.32
N ASP A 153 -2.08 -20.16 9.65
CA ASP A 153 -3.34 -19.46 9.41
C ASP A 153 -4.35 -19.77 10.51
N TYR A 154 -4.64 -18.78 11.34
CA TYR A 154 -5.64 -18.82 12.42
C TYR A 154 -7.01 -18.29 11.96
N PHE A 155 -7.28 -18.28 10.66
CA PHE A 155 -8.48 -17.76 9.98
C PHE A 155 -8.67 -16.23 10.07
N PHE A 156 -8.36 -15.64 11.22
CA PHE A 156 -8.47 -14.21 11.48
C PHE A 156 -7.12 -13.50 11.53
N PHE A 157 -6.00 -14.22 11.65
CA PHE A 157 -4.67 -13.64 11.58
C PHE A 157 -3.65 -14.72 11.18
N LEU A 158 -2.47 -14.28 10.74
CA LEU A 158 -1.36 -15.13 10.37
C LEU A 158 -0.23 -15.01 11.39
N ILE A 159 0.46 -16.11 11.60
CA ILE A 159 1.72 -16.19 12.35
C ILE A 159 2.80 -16.73 11.42
N ASN A 160 3.97 -16.11 11.43
CA ASN A 160 5.13 -16.65 10.73
C ASN A 160 5.88 -17.62 11.65
N GLU A 161 5.92 -18.90 11.29
CA GLU A 161 6.58 -19.98 12.03
C GLU A 161 8.09 -20.03 11.75
N ASN A 162 8.54 -19.45 10.63
CA ASN A 162 9.94 -19.45 10.21
C ASN A 162 10.80 -18.43 10.97
N SER A 163 10.26 -17.75 11.98
CA SER A 163 10.94 -16.66 12.67
C SER A 163 11.90 -17.18 13.74
N GLN A 164 12.96 -17.89 13.35
CA GLN A 164 14.11 -18.11 14.22
C GLN A 164 14.78 -16.80 14.67
N PHE A 165 14.41 -15.67 14.04
CA PHE A 165 14.92 -14.31 14.33
C PHE A 165 13.90 -13.34 14.95
N ASP A 166 12.60 -13.68 15.02
CA ASP A 166 11.64 -12.84 15.76
C ASP A 166 11.35 -13.50 17.10
N PHE A 167 12.04 -13.08 18.18
CA PHE A 167 11.69 -13.41 19.56
C PHE A 167 10.22 -13.07 19.91
N TYR A 168 9.54 -12.27 19.07
CA TYR A 168 8.16 -11.84 19.23
C TYR A 168 7.39 -11.87 17.90
N GLN A 169 6.24 -12.53 17.88
CA GLN A 169 5.36 -12.54 16.71
C GLN A 169 4.74 -11.17 16.49
N ARG A 170 5.07 -10.55 15.36
CA ARG A 170 4.57 -9.24 14.98
C ARG A 170 3.15 -9.34 14.43
N PHE A 171 2.32 -8.32 14.68
CA PHE A 171 0.97 -8.31 14.15
C PHE A 171 0.97 -8.11 12.63
N THR A 172 0.45 -9.08 11.88
CA THR A 172 0.31 -9.03 10.42
C THR A 172 -1.15 -9.08 9.96
N SER A 173 -2.10 -9.35 10.86
CA SER A 173 -3.50 -9.65 10.49
C SER A 173 -3.51 -10.75 9.41
N LEU A 174 -4.28 -10.59 8.34
CA LEU A 174 -4.40 -11.54 7.22
C LEU A 174 -3.39 -11.26 6.10
N PHE A 175 -2.40 -10.39 6.35
CA PHE A 175 -1.33 -10.05 5.42
C PHE A 175 -0.12 -10.95 5.66
N ILE A 176 0.65 -11.20 4.61
CA ILE A 176 1.83 -12.05 4.64
C ILE A 176 2.90 -11.46 5.56
N GLU A 177 3.11 -10.15 5.43
CA GLU A 177 4.15 -9.43 6.15
C GLU A 177 3.59 -8.25 6.97
N PRO A 178 4.22 -7.93 8.12
CA PRO A 178 3.79 -6.79 8.93
C PRO A 178 3.89 -5.46 8.17
N GLY A 179 4.90 -5.29 7.32
CA GLY A 179 5.05 -4.05 6.57
C GLY A 179 4.12 -3.93 5.36
N GLN A 180 3.61 -5.04 4.82
CA GLN A 180 2.54 -5.01 3.82
C GLN A 180 1.27 -4.41 4.43
N MET A 181 0.84 -4.93 5.59
CA MET A 181 -0.30 -4.41 6.35
C MET A 181 -0.07 -2.94 6.75
N ALA A 182 1.10 -2.64 7.34
CA ALA A 182 1.41 -1.30 7.83
C ALA A 182 1.28 -0.24 6.73
N SER A 183 1.71 -0.55 5.51
CA SER A 183 1.63 0.38 4.37
C SER A 183 0.18 0.74 4.00
N ILE A 184 -0.73 -0.24 4.01
CA ILE A 184 -2.17 0.00 3.84
C ILE A 184 -2.72 0.85 4.98
N CYS A 185 -2.32 0.56 6.22
CA CYS A 185 -2.71 1.34 7.38
C CYS A 185 -2.28 2.81 7.24
N VAL A 186 -1.05 3.10 6.81
CA VAL A 186 -0.57 4.48 6.62
C VAL A 186 -1.43 5.23 5.59
N ILE A 187 -1.65 4.65 4.41
CA ILE A 187 -2.39 5.32 3.32
C ILE A 187 -3.85 5.58 3.74
N LEU A 188 -4.52 4.59 4.35
CA LEU A 188 -5.88 4.76 4.84
C LEU A 188 -5.95 5.70 6.04
N LEU A 189 -4.99 5.67 6.96
CA LEU A 189 -4.95 6.54 8.13
C LEU A 189 -4.90 8.00 7.72
N PHE A 190 -3.96 8.39 6.86
CA PHE A 190 -3.88 9.77 6.36
C PHE A 190 -5.11 10.15 5.53
N SER A 191 -5.62 9.23 4.71
CA SER A 191 -6.87 9.47 3.96
C SER A 191 -8.02 9.79 4.91
N ASN A 192 -8.20 9.02 5.99
CA ASN A 192 -9.24 9.26 6.98
C ASN A 192 -9.01 10.53 7.80
N ILE A 193 -7.78 10.82 8.23
CA ILE A 193 -7.47 12.05 8.97
C ILE A 193 -7.85 13.28 8.13
N PHE A 194 -7.42 13.33 6.86
CA PHE A 194 -7.66 14.47 5.99
C PHE A 194 -9.13 14.61 5.59
N LEU A 195 -9.84 13.49 5.44
CA LEU A 195 -11.25 13.46 5.06
C LEU A 195 -12.22 13.49 6.25
N LYS A 196 -11.73 13.56 7.49
CA LYS A 196 -12.53 13.44 8.72
C LYS A 196 -13.37 12.15 8.71
N GLY A 197 -12.70 11.04 8.39
CA GLY A 197 -13.24 9.70 8.48
C GLY A 197 -13.66 9.34 9.90
N LYS A 198 -14.27 8.17 10.06
CA LYS A 198 -14.82 7.81 11.37
C LYS A 198 -13.70 7.46 12.35
N ILE A 199 -13.87 7.88 13.60
CA ILE A 199 -12.89 7.67 14.66
C ILE A 199 -12.52 6.19 14.87
N PHE A 200 -13.51 5.29 14.76
CA PHE A 200 -13.27 3.85 14.83
C PHE A 200 -12.21 3.39 13.82
N ASP A 201 -12.31 3.84 12.56
CA ASP A 201 -11.37 3.39 11.51
C ASP A 201 -9.96 3.90 11.83
N ILE A 202 -9.85 5.17 12.23
CA ILE A 202 -8.59 5.82 12.60
C ILE A 202 -7.92 5.08 13.77
N ILE A 203 -8.67 4.76 14.83
CA ILE A 203 -8.16 4.06 16.01
C ILE A 203 -7.64 2.67 15.61
N ILE A 204 -8.44 1.86 14.91
CA ILE A 204 -8.04 0.50 14.57
C ILE A 204 -6.83 0.48 13.62
N LEU A 205 -6.79 1.37 12.62
CA LEU A 205 -5.64 1.49 11.72
C LEU A 205 -4.37 1.89 12.49
N THR A 206 -4.50 2.79 13.47
CA THR A 206 -3.37 3.25 14.31
C THR A 206 -2.86 2.13 15.22
N ILE A 207 -3.74 1.45 15.94
CA ILE A 207 -3.35 0.33 16.82
C ILE A 207 -2.68 -0.78 15.99
N SER A 208 -3.27 -1.14 14.85
CA SER A 208 -2.70 -2.16 13.95
C SER A 208 -1.32 -1.76 13.43
N LEU A 209 -1.13 -0.49 13.08
CA LEU A 209 0.16 0.04 12.66
C LEU A 209 1.21 -0.05 13.78
N ILE A 210 0.84 0.29 15.02
CA ILE A 210 1.74 0.19 16.18
C ILE A 210 2.09 -1.28 16.43
N CYS A 211 1.10 -2.17 16.57
CA CYS A 211 1.31 -3.60 16.83
C CYS A 211 2.08 -4.33 15.70
N SER A 212 2.15 -3.76 14.49
CA SER A 212 2.92 -4.31 13.38
C SER A 212 4.44 -4.28 13.59
N PHE A 213 4.93 -3.37 14.44
CA PHE A 213 6.35 -3.05 14.58
C PHE A 213 7.08 -2.88 13.24
N SER A 214 6.38 -2.37 12.23
CA SER A 214 6.95 -2.11 10.90
C SER A 214 7.75 -0.83 10.88
N LEU A 215 9.08 -0.95 10.86
CA LEU A 215 9.99 0.19 10.75
C LEU A 215 9.58 1.14 9.61
N ALA A 216 9.37 0.62 8.40
CA ALA A 216 8.95 1.42 7.26
C ALA A 216 7.58 2.09 7.47
N GLY A 217 6.62 1.37 8.07
CA GLY A 217 5.30 1.93 8.37
C GLY A 217 5.38 3.05 9.40
N TRP A 218 6.16 2.86 10.46
CA TRP A 218 6.36 3.85 11.52
C TRP A 218 7.10 5.08 11.00
N MET A 219 8.18 4.89 10.25
CA MET A 219 8.96 5.99 9.67
C MET A 219 8.14 6.82 8.70
N VAL A 220 7.43 6.19 7.74
CA VAL A 220 6.60 6.95 6.79
C VAL A 220 5.46 7.66 7.51
N THR A 221 4.89 7.07 8.57
CA THR A 221 3.87 7.75 9.38
C THR A 221 4.43 8.97 10.10
N ALA A 222 5.62 8.85 10.71
CA ALA A 222 6.30 9.98 11.35
C ALA A 222 6.62 11.10 10.34
N ILE A 223 7.14 10.74 9.15
CA ILE A 223 7.40 11.68 8.06
C ILE A 223 6.09 12.35 7.59
N GLY A 224 5.00 11.58 7.43
CA GLY A 224 3.71 12.12 7.03
C GLY A 224 3.14 13.11 8.05
N PHE A 225 3.26 12.82 9.35
CA PHE A 225 2.87 13.75 10.40
C PHE A 225 3.76 15.00 10.41
N PHE A 226 5.07 14.84 10.22
CA PHE A 226 6.01 15.96 10.09
C PHE A 226 5.64 16.88 8.93
N LEU A 227 5.43 16.32 7.73
CA LEU A 227 5.01 17.07 6.57
C LEU A 227 3.67 17.75 6.81
N MET A 228 2.71 17.08 7.46
CA MET A 228 1.43 17.68 7.83
C MET A 228 1.61 18.88 8.78
N LEU A 229 2.50 18.79 9.77
CA LEU A 229 2.82 19.89 10.68
C LEU A 229 3.43 21.08 9.92
N ILE A 230 4.36 20.83 9.00
CA ILE A 230 4.94 21.86 8.12
C ILE A 230 3.83 22.53 7.30
N MET A 231 2.91 21.75 6.72
CA MET A 231 1.84 22.27 5.87
C MET A 231 0.75 23.02 6.64
N LYS A 232 0.57 22.73 7.95
CA LYS A 232 -0.42 23.38 8.82
C LYS A 232 0.14 24.60 9.55
N SER A 233 1.46 24.68 9.73
CA SER A 233 2.13 25.70 10.52
C SER A 233 2.73 26.81 9.64
N GLN A 234 2.56 28.07 10.04
CA GLN A 234 3.42 29.18 9.58
C GLN A 234 4.65 29.39 10.49
N SER A 235 4.78 28.64 11.59
CA SER A 235 5.76 28.88 12.65
C SER A 235 6.85 27.81 12.73
N LYS A 236 8.11 28.27 12.70
CA LYS A 236 9.35 27.49 12.88
C LYS A 236 9.43 26.77 14.25
N VAL A 237 8.60 27.18 15.22
CA VAL A 237 8.59 26.63 16.59
C VAL A 237 8.05 25.19 16.64
N ILE A 238 7.06 24.84 15.81
CA ILE A 238 6.52 23.47 15.75
C ILE A 238 7.55 22.50 15.14
N LEU A 239 8.36 23.00 14.20
CA LEU A 239 9.48 22.25 13.61
C LEU A 239 10.54 21.92 14.67
N LEU A 240 10.86 22.90 15.54
CA LEU A 240 11.78 22.75 16.66
C LEU A 240 11.27 21.69 17.66
N PHE A 241 9.99 21.72 18.03
CA PHE A 241 9.42 20.72 18.94
C PHE A 241 9.39 19.31 18.33
N PHE A 242 9.11 19.17 17.03
CA PHE A 242 9.23 17.88 16.35
C PHE A 242 10.68 17.38 16.33
N PHE A 243 11.63 18.27 16.07
CA PHE A 243 13.06 17.94 16.12
C PHE A 243 13.49 17.51 17.52
N ILE A 244 13.03 18.20 18.57
CA ILE A 244 13.24 17.83 19.97
C ILE A 244 12.57 16.49 20.30
N PHE A 245 11.39 16.20 19.74
CA PHE A 245 10.71 14.91 19.93
C PHE A 245 11.45 13.75 19.25
N ILE A 246 11.93 13.94 18.02
CA ILE A 246 12.76 12.96 17.32
C ILE A 246 14.10 12.77 18.03
N LEU A 247 14.73 13.85 18.48
CA LEU A 247 15.96 13.79 19.28
C LEU A 247 15.70 13.08 20.62
N GLY A 248 14.55 13.33 21.26
CA GLY A 248 14.11 12.65 22.48
C GLY A 248 13.85 11.16 22.27
N LEU A 249 13.25 10.78 21.14
CA LEU A 249 13.11 9.38 20.71
C LEU A 249 14.50 8.75 20.47
N PHE A 250 15.40 9.45 19.78
CA PHE A 250 16.75 8.97 19.51
C PHE A 250 17.61 8.82 20.78
N LEU A 251 17.42 9.71 21.76
CA LEU A 251 18.05 9.63 23.07
C LEU A 251 17.43 8.53 23.93
N THR A 252 16.11 8.31 23.88
CA THR A 252 15.47 7.18 24.57
C THR A 252 15.85 5.85 23.95
N ILE A 253 16.10 5.77 22.64
CA ILE A 253 16.66 4.59 21.97
C ILE A 253 18.00 4.15 22.61
N LYS A 254 18.80 5.07 23.15
CA LYS A 254 20.05 4.76 23.89
C LYS A 254 19.82 4.16 25.28
N TYR A 255 18.62 4.34 25.86
CA TYR A 255 18.25 3.87 27.21
C TYR A 255 17.20 2.75 27.19
N VAL A 256 16.59 2.49 26.03
CA VAL A 256 15.76 1.31 25.79
C VAL A 256 16.72 0.11 25.74
N SER A 257 16.47 -0.90 26.59
CA SER A 257 17.30 -2.10 26.56
C SER A 257 17.27 -2.71 25.16
N GLU A 258 18.44 -3.13 24.68
CA GLU A 258 18.58 -3.93 23.45
C GLU A 258 17.67 -5.17 23.53
N ASP A 259 17.44 -5.68 24.74
CA ASP A 259 16.53 -6.80 24.98
C ASP A 259 15.03 -6.52 24.88
N SER A 260 14.62 -5.25 24.83
CA SER A 260 13.20 -4.91 24.67
C SER A 260 12.71 -5.19 23.25
N LEU A 261 11.41 -5.43 23.09
CA LEU A 261 10.78 -5.68 21.79
C LEU A 261 11.01 -4.53 20.79
N VAL A 262 11.00 -3.27 21.26
CA VAL A 262 11.31 -2.10 20.43
C VAL A 262 12.81 -2.04 20.11
N GLY A 263 13.67 -2.42 21.05
CA GLY A 263 15.10 -2.65 20.87
C GLY A 263 15.38 -3.50 19.63
N LYS A 264 14.93 -4.76 19.67
CA LYS A 264 15.22 -5.74 18.61
C LYS A 264 14.56 -5.40 17.26
N LEU A 265 13.28 -5.03 17.28
CA LEU A 265 12.51 -4.90 16.04
C LEU A 265 12.67 -3.56 15.33
N ILE A 266 13.12 -2.52 16.03
CA ILE A 266 13.19 -1.15 15.49
C ILE A 266 14.60 -0.57 15.66
N ILE A 267 15.18 -0.62 16.86
CA ILE A 267 16.45 0.05 17.18
C ILE A 267 17.63 -0.64 16.49
N GLU A 268 17.75 -1.95 16.61
CA GLU A 268 18.83 -2.71 15.94
C GLU A 268 18.81 -2.50 14.42
N ARG A 269 17.61 -2.33 13.84
CA ARG A 269 17.44 -2.06 12.41
C ARG A 269 17.85 -0.63 11.99
N LEU A 270 18.01 0.29 12.94
CA LEU A 270 18.47 1.66 12.71
C LEU A 270 19.97 1.83 12.95
N VAL A 271 20.67 0.79 13.44
CA VAL A 271 22.12 0.80 13.59
C VAL A 271 22.76 0.92 12.21
N PHE A 272 23.69 1.87 12.09
CA PHE A 272 24.42 2.12 10.86
C PHE A 272 25.75 1.36 10.89
N ASP A 273 26.00 0.62 9.82
CA ASP A 273 27.25 -0.07 9.53
C ASP A 273 27.94 0.65 8.35
N GLU A 274 29.24 0.91 8.45
CA GLU A 274 29.98 1.68 7.44
C GLU A 274 30.08 0.95 6.09
N GLU A 275 30.01 -0.38 6.06
CA GLU A 275 30.09 -1.20 4.84
C GLU A 275 28.70 -1.53 4.28
N LYS A 276 27.73 -1.87 5.13
CA LYS A 276 26.38 -2.32 4.72
C LYS A 276 25.28 -1.25 4.82
N GLY A 277 25.58 -0.07 5.38
CA GLY A 277 24.61 0.97 5.67
C GLY A 277 23.71 0.59 6.86
N PHE A 278 22.45 1.03 6.86
CA PHE A 278 21.53 0.67 7.95
C PHE A 278 21.27 -0.84 8.00
N ALA A 279 21.44 -1.48 9.15
CA ALA A 279 21.21 -2.92 9.36
C ALA A 279 19.79 -3.37 8.94
N GLY A 280 18.81 -2.48 9.05
CA GLY A 280 17.44 -2.71 8.60
C GLY A 280 17.24 -2.76 7.07
N ASN A 281 18.27 -2.46 6.27
CA ASN A 281 18.27 -2.49 4.80
C ASN A 281 18.40 -3.92 4.26
N ASN A 282 17.41 -4.75 4.55
CA ASN A 282 17.35 -6.15 4.12
C ASN A 282 16.29 -6.37 3.04
N ARG A 283 16.09 -5.38 2.14
CA ARG A 283 15.03 -5.40 1.12
C ARG A 283 15.39 -6.24 -0.09
N THR A 284 16.67 -6.41 -0.32
CA THR A 284 17.28 -7.14 -1.43
C THR A 284 18.39 -8.00 -0.86
N GLY A 285 18.54 -9.22 -1.38
CA GLY A 285 19.66 -10.10 -1.02
C GLY A 285 20.98 -9.65 -1.66
N GLU A 286 22.10 -10.14 -1.14
CA GLU A 286 23.44 -9.84 -1.67
C GLU A 286 23.57 -10.24 -3.15
N ASP A 287 23.03 -11.41 -3.53
CA ASP A 287 22.98 -11.86 -4.93
C ASP A 287 22.17 -10.93 -5.82
N PHE A 288 21.06 -10.38 -5.31
CA PHE A 288 20.26 -9.42 -6.06
C PHE A 288 21.05 -8.15 -6.33
N GLU A 289 21.72 -7.61 -5.32
CA GLU A 289 22.52 -6.39 -5.44
C GLU A 289 23.68 -6.56 -6.42
N TYR A 290 24.44 -7.64 -6.29
CA TYR A 290 25.54 -7.95 -7.21
C TYR A 290 25.08 -8.03 -8.68
N ASN A 291 23.95 -8.70 -8.92
CA ASN A 291 23.39 -8.80 -10.26
C ASN A 291 22.79 -7.47 -10.74
N PHE A 292 22.18 -6.70 -9.86
CA PHE A 292 21.58 -5.40 -10.17
C PHE A 292 22.62 -4.40 -10.66
N GLU A 293 23.81 -4.38 -10.07
CA GLU A 293 24.91 -3.50 -10.50
C GLU A 293 25.36 -3.79 -11.95
N LYS A 294 25.43 -5.06 -12.34
CA LYS A 294 25.70 -5.43 -13.74
C LYS A 294 24.53 -5.09 -14.65
N TYR A 295 23.31 -5.33 -14.18
CA TYR A 295 22.09 -5.06 -14.92
C TYR A 295 21.93 -3.57 -15.27
N ILE A 296 22.21 -2.66 -14.33
CA ILE A 296 22.03 -1.21 -14.54
C ILE A 296 22.98 -0.65 -15.60
N GLN A 297 24.14 -1.28 -15.80
CA GLN A 297 25.11 -0.93 -16.83
C GLN A 297 24.72 -1.47 -18.23
N SER A 298 23.76 -2.41 -18.28
CA SER A 298 23.30 -3.00 -19.53
C SER A 298 22.19 -2.17 -20.19
N LYS A 299 22.01 -2.31 -21.51
CA LYS A 299 20.88 -1.68 -22.22
C LYS A 299 19.51 -2.23 -21.79
N LYS A 300 19.47 -3.42 -21.17
CA LYS A 300 18.23 -4.05 -20.68
C LYS A 300 17.57 -3.24 -19.56
N CYS A 301 18.31 -2.41 -18.83
CA CYS A 301 17.76 -1.55 -17.77
C CYS A 301 16.74 -0.52 -18.26
N ILE A 302 16.73 -0.20 -19.56
CA ILE A 302 15.82 0.79 -20.14
C ILE A 302 14.39 0.26 -20.15
N LEU A 303 14.18 -0.96 -20.64
CA LEU A 303 12.86 -1.57 -20.85
C LEU A 303 12.48 -2.63 -19.82
N GLY A 304 13.45 -3.20 -19.10
CA GLY A 304 13.21 -4.29 -18.16
C GLY A 304 13.80 -5.60 -18.66
N LEU A 305 13.68 -6.65 -17.85
CA LEU A 305 13.97 -8.02 -18.27
C LEU A 305 12.72 -8.62 -18.93
N ASP A 306 12.81 -8.92 -20.22
CA ASP A 306 11.75 -9.53 -21.03
C ASP A 306 11.62 -11.03 -20.73
N GLY A 307 10.90 -11.42 -19.67
CA GLY A 307 10.60 -12.83 -19.37
C GLY A 307 11.81 -13.71 -18.96
N GLU A 308 13.04 -13.25 -19.14
CA GLU A 308 14.32 -13.88 -18.76
C GLU A 308 14.55 -13.96 -17.22
N LEU A 309 13.54 -13.59 -16.42
CA LEU A 309 13.60 -13.58 -14.96
C LEU A 309 13.86 -14.97 -14.34
N HIS A 310 13.69 -16.03 -15.13
CA HIS A 310 13.83 -17.43 -14.70
C HIS A 310 15.15 -18.09 -15.13
N GLU A 311 16.05 -17.37 -15.81
CA GLU A 311 17.35 -17.92 -16.27
C GLU A 311 18.46 -17.78 -15.21
N GLY A 312 18.23 -18.34 -14.01
CA GLY A 312 19.29 -18.67 -13.05
C GLY A 312 19.82 -17.54 -12.15
N ASN A 313 19.48 -16.28 -12.39
CA ASN A 313 19.77 -15.17 -11.49
C ASN A 313 18.56 -14.98 -10.56
N ASN A 314 18.73 -15.10 -9.25
CA ASN A 314 17.65 -15.12 -8.25
C ASN A 314 16.98 -13.74 -8.07
N TRP A 315 16.38 -13.19 -9.15
CA TRP A 315 15.70 -11.90 -9.18
C TRP A 315 14.40 -11.89 -8.38
N THR A 316 13.80 -13.06 -8.20
CA THR A 316 12.39 -13.22 -7.85
C THR A 316 12.14 -13.47 -6.36
N THR A 317 13.11 -14.00 -5.62
CA THR A 317 12.87 -14.56 -4.28
C THR A 317 13.25 -13.57 -3.18
N GLY A 318 12.28 -13.19 -2.33
CA GLY A 318 12.52 -12.37 -1.13
C GLY A 318 12.89 -10.89 -1.34
N ASN A 319 12.93 -10.41 -2.59
CA ASN A 319 13.35 -9.05 -2.92
C ASN A 319 12.16 -8.07 -3.03
N SER A 320 12.36 -6.82 -2.58
CA SER A 320 11.33 -5.77 -2.63
C SER A 320 11.93 -4.37 -2.88
N GLY A 321 11.07 -3.44 -3.32
CA GLY A 321 11.43 -2.04 -3.51
C GLY A 321 11.65 -1.63 -4.97
N TYR A 322 12.05 -0.38 -5.18
CA TYR A 322 12.10 0.24 -6.51
C TYR A 322 13.08 -0.45 -7.47
N LYS A 323 14.17 -1.05 -6.97
CA LYS A 323 15.12 -1.81 -7.80
C LYS A 323 14.43 -2.97 -8.49
N VAL A 324 13.54 -3.67 -7.78
CA VAL A 324 12.71 -4.73 -8.35
C VAL A 324 11.82 -4.17 -9.45
N THR A 325 11.20 -2.99 -9.26
CA THR A 325 10.42 -2.34 -10.34
C THR A 325 11.27 -2.12 -11.59
N ILE A 326 12.51 -1.64 -11.44
CA ILE A 326 13.41 -1.38 -12.56
C ILE A 326 13.81 -2.69 -13.25
N VAL A 327 14.08 -3.76 -12.50
CA VAL A 327 14.40 -5.07 -13.07
C VAL A 327 13.24 -5.59 -13.93
N TYR A 328 12.00 -5.52 -13.42
CA TYR A 328 10.83 -6.06 -14.12
C TYR A 328 10.35 -5.18 -15.29
N PHE A 329 10.43 -3.86 -15.17
CA PHE A 329 9.76 -2.92 -16.07
C PHE A 329 10.68 -1.86 -16.69
N GLY A 330 11.96 -1.86 -16.31
CA GLY A 330 12.94 -0.87 -16.72
C GLY A 330 12.70 0.53 -16.17
N PHE A 331 13.59 1.45 -16.51
CA PHE A 331 13.42 2.88 -16.23
C PHE A 331 12.20 3.47 -16.94
N VAL A 332 11.87 2.99 -18.14
CA VAL A 332 10.69 3.46 -18.88
C VAL A 332 9.40 3.11 -18.12
N GLY A 333 9.28 1.86 -17.64
CA GLY A 333 8.15 1.45 -16.83
C GLY A 333 8.01 2.29 -15.56
N LEU A 334 9.09 2.42 -14.78
CA LEU A 334 9.10 3.26 -13.58
C LEU A 334 8.66 4.70 -13.90
N LEU A 335 9.16 5.29 -14.97
CA LEU A 335 8.79 6.65 -15.39
C LEU A 335 7.29 6.75 -15.71
N ILE A 336 6.73 5.82 -16.48
CA ILE A 336 5.29 5.82 -16.82
C ILE A 336 4.43 5.68 -15.56
N MET A 337 4.83 4.83 -14.60
CA MET A 337 4.14 4.69 -13.32
C MET A 337 4.17 6.01 -12.53
N LEU A 338 5.35 6.64 -12.42
CA LEU A 338 5.50 7.92 -11.72
C LEU A 338 4.72 9.05 -12.41
N LEU A 339 4.67 9.08 -13.75
CA LEU A 339 3.88 10.05 -14.51
C LEU A 339 2.40 9.93 -14.22
N LEU A 340 1.86 8.71 -14.16
CA LEU A 340 0.47 8.47 -13.78
C LEU A 340 0.19 8.96 -12.36
N LEU A 341 1.02 8.57 -11.39
CA LEU A 341 0.85 8.95 -9.98
C LEU A 341 0.94 10.47 -9.82
N PHE A 342 1.93 11.10 -10.45
CA PHE A 342 2.10 12.54 -10.46
C PHE A 342 0.91 13.25 -11.12
N LYS A 343 0.35 12.68 -12.20
CA LYS A 343 -0.85 13.23 -12.85
C LYS A 343 -2.06 13.22 -11.93
N ILE A 344 -2.31 12.11 -11.22
CA ILE A 344 -3.40 12.00 -10.24
C ILE A 344 -3.30 13.10 -9.19
N PHE A 345 -2.07 13.35 -8.69
CA PHE A 345 -1.79 14.40 -7.72
C PHE A 345 -1.97 15.81 -8.31
N ILE A 346 -1.29 16.15 -9.41
CA ILE A 346 -1.14 17.54 -9.87
C ILE A 346 -2.48 18.16 -10.27
N ILE A 347 -3.39 17.39 -10.90
CA ILE A 347 -4.70 17.92 -11.32
C ILE A 347 -5.67 18.16 -10.14
N ASN A 348 -5.35 17.57 -8.99
CA ASN A 348 -6.08 17.60 -7.73
C ASN A 348 -5.17 18.15 -6.59
N ARG A 349 -4.19 18.99 -6.94
CA ARG A 349 -3.17 19.45 -5.99
C ARG A 349 -3.79 20.11 -4.76
N SER A 350 -3.32 19.70 -3.58
CA SER A 350 -3.60 20.31 -2.29
C SER A 350 -2.48 19.97 -1.30
N SER A 351 -2.32 20.76 -0.24
CA SER A 351 -1.22 20.55 0.74
C SER A 351 -1.34 19.19 1.45
N TYR A 352 -2.53 18.84 1.93
CA TYR A 352 -2.77 17.51 2.52
C TYR A 352 -2.69 16.38 1.48
N GLY A 353 -3.10 16.64 0.23
CA GLY A 353 -2.90 15.68 -0.86
C GLY A 353 -1.42 15.42 -1.16
N PHE A 354 -0.56 16.43 -1.00
CA PHE A 354 0.89 16.30 -1.15
C PHE A 354 1.48 15.40 -0.08
N VAL A 355 1.06 15.55 1.18
CA VAL A 355 1.47 14.65 2.28
C VAL A 355 1.13 13.20 1.94
N LEU A 356 -0.11 12.92 1.55
CA LEU A 356 -0.53 11.56 1.18
C LEU A 356 0.27 11.03 -0.03
N PHE A 357 0.52 11.88 -1.03
CA PHE A 357 1.31 11.55 -2.21
C PHE A 357 2.77 11.19 -1.85
N CYS A 358 3.42 11.95 -0.97
CA CYS A 358 4.76 11.64 -0.48
C CYS A 358 4.80 10.31 0.27
N CYS A 359 3.84 10.07 1.17
CA CYS A 359 3.73 8.79 1.88
C CYS A 359 3.58 7.62 0.89
N TYR A 360 2.74 7.79 -0.14
CA TYR A 360 2.54 6.79 -1.19
C TYR A 360 3.84 6.49 -1.94
N LEU A 361 4.58 7.52 -2.37
CA LEU A 361 5.85 7.35 -3.10
C LEU A 361 6.92 6.65 -2.24
N LEU A 362 7.06 7.03 -0.98
CA LEU A 362 8.01 6.42 -0.06
C LEU A 362 7.70 4.93 0.15
N LEU A 363 6.44 4.60 0.44
CA LEU A 363 6.04 3.20 0.62
C LEU A 363 6.19 2.42 -0.69
N GLY A 364 5.87 3.02 -1.84
CA GLY A 364 6.03 2.42 -3.16
C GLY A 364 7.51 2.08 -3.45
N ALA A 365 8.42 2.99 -3.11
CA ALA A 365 9.86 2.78 -3.26
C ALA A 365 10.40 1.66 -2.38
N ILE A 366 9.81 1.43 -1.21
CA ILE A 366 10.22 0.39 -0.27
C ILE A 366 9.61 -0.98 -0.63
N ARG A 367 8.41 -1.02 -1.23
CA ARG A 367 7.61 -2.25 -1.36
C ARG A 367 7.27 -2.69 -2.78
N ASN A 368 7.54 -1.88 -3.81
CA ASN A 368 7.18 -2.18 -5.22
C ASN A 368 5.67 -2.34 -5.48
N PHE A 369 4.80 -1.66 -4.72
CA PHE A 369 3.34 -1.73 -4.90
C PHE A 369 2.74 -0.53 -5.64
N TRP A 370 3.52 0.12 -6.50
CA TRP A 370 3.20 1.39 -7.15
C TRP A 370 1.82 1.46 -7.81
N LEU A 371 1.35 0.37 -8.41
CA LEU A 371 0.04 0.29 -9.07
C LEU A 371 -0.84 -0.83 -8.54
N ASN A 372 -0.50 -1.39 -7.38
CA ASN A 372 -1.34 -2.43 -6.79
C ASN A 372 -2.76 -1.87 -6.59
N PRO A 373 -3.83 -2.57 -7.02
CA PRO A 373 -5.20 -2.10 -6.90
C PRO A 373 -5.58 -1.64 -5.50
N TYR A 374 -5.13 -2.33 -4.45
CA TYR A 374 -5.41 -1.93 -3.07
C TYR A 374 -4.90 -0.52 -2.79
N TRP A 375 -3.70 -0.18 -3.24
CA TRP A 375 -3.08 1.13 -3.03
C TRP A 375 -3.62 2.18 -3.98
N LEU A 376 -3.54 1.90 -5.28
CA LEU A 376 -3.83 2.86 -6.33
C LEU A 376 -5.29 3.33 -6.27
N PHE A 377 -6.23 2.44 -5.96
CA PHE A 377 -7.64 2.80 -5.91
C PHE A 377 -7.97 3.68 -4.71
N ILE A 378 -7.25 3.51 -3.59
CA ILE A 378 -7.31 4.45 -2.47
C ILE A 378 -6.83 5.82 -2.92
N LEU A 379 -5.68 5.90 -3.60
CA LEU A 379 -5.11 7.17 -4.07
C LEU A 379 -6.03 7.89 -5.08
N ILE A 380 -6.57 7.17 -6.07
CA ILE A 380 -7.51 7.68 -7.09
C ILE A 380 -8.76 8.29 -6.43
N CYS A 381 -9.22 7.69 -5.33
CA CYS A 381 -10.36 8.19 -4.58
C CYS A 381 -9.99 9.35 -3.64
N ALA A 382 -8.94 9.18 -2.83
CA ALA A 382 -8.60 10.07 -1.73
C ALA A 382 -8.10 11.43 -2.21
N ILE A 383 -7.23 11.49 -3.21
CA ILE A 383 -6.57 12.74 -3.64
C ILE A 383 -7.59 13.81 -4.13
N PRO A 384 -8.55 13.50 -5.03
CA PRO A 384 -9.59 14.45 -5.41
C PRO A 384 -10.47 14.90 -4.23
N LEU A 385 -10.78 13.98 -3.31
CA LEU A 385 -11.60 14.27 -2.13
C LEU A 385 -10.89 15.20 -1.15
N ILE A 386 -9.59 14.95 -0.90
CA ILE A 386 -8.76 15.76 -0.02
C ILE A 386 -8.63 17.18 -0.59
N GLN A 387 -8.50 17.32 -1.91
CA GLN A 387 -8.50 18.62 -2.56
C GLN A 387 -9.79 19.39 -2.29
N GLN A 388 -10.95 18.75 -2.47
CA GLN A 388 -12.24 19.36 -2.23
C GLN A 388 -12.38 19.79 -0.76
N GLN A 389 -12.00 18.91 0.17
CA GLN A 389 -12.05 19.19 1.61
C GLN A 389 -11.12 20.33 2.02
N ASN A 390 -9.91 20.40 1.44
CA ASN A 390 -8.96 21.48 1.71
C ASN A 390 -9.49 22.83 1.23
N LYS A 391 -10.09 22.88 0.02
CA LYS A 391 -10.76 24.09 -0.48
C LYS A 391 -11.86 24.58 0.46
N LEU A 392 -12.73 23.68 0.94
CA LEU A 392 -13.79 24.02 1.90
C LEU A 392 -13.25 24.58 3.22
N GLN A 393 -12.10 24.09 3.70
CA GLN A 393 -11.46 24.60 4.91
C GLN A 393 -10.86 25.99 4.69
N SER A 394 -10.18 26.22 3.56
CA SER A 394 -9.62 27.54 3.22
C SER A 394 -10.69 28.62 3.06
N SER A 395 -11.84 28.31 2.44
CA SER A 395 -12.93 29.29 2.27
C SER A 395 -13.58 29.70 3.60
N ASN A 396 -13.61 28.81 4.59
CA ASN A 396 -14.17 29.10 5.91
C ASN A 396 -13.23 29.92 6.80
N LEU A 397 -11.92 29.88 6.54
CA LEU A 397 -10.92 30.70 7.24
C LEU A 397 -10.88 32.15 6.75
N VAL A 398 -11.24 32.41 5.48
CA VAL A 398 -11.33 33.78 4.93
C VAL A 398 -12.61 34.50 5.34
N ARG A 399 -13.63 33.77 5.80
CA ARG A 399 -14.92 34.32 6.25
C ARG A 399 -14.99 34.56 7.77
N LYS A 400 -13.96 34.18 8.51
CA LYS A 400 -13.76 34.51 9.92
C LYS A 400 -12.67 35.56 10.00
#